data_AF-A0A2N3QN95-F1
#
_entry.id   AF-A0A2N3QN95-F1
#
_cell.length_a   1.000
_cell.length_b   1.000
_cell.length_c   1.000
_cell.angle_alpha   90.00
_cell.angle_beta   90.00
_cell.angle_gamma   90.00
#
_symmetry.space_group_name_H-M   'P 1'
#
loop_
_entity.id
_entity.type
_entity.pdbx_description
1 polymer ?
#
loop_
_entity_poly.entity_id
_entity_poly.type
_entity_poly.pdbx_seq_one_letter_code
_entity_poly.pdbx_strand_id
1 'polypeptide(L)'
;MGYSELAWLLLEQRRPVDEVCKRTGFPRVLVERMAVDMEKQQAIKQAERAVRKAERQVELAAIRMERGCPMCNTGYANVVATCFPPYSNVREFTDRPVDFFMHATCLNRKCPMQTLQPMPDEHTAIEYFKNGWSWKPATGYARLTPLGQEYVFKDLMKRGYTAGELKQLGFKPDMVDRQFMIRDLDRMVYEGVDTELMCPNCGRKGEYRKAVNPATHRKTSWDCWWRVGCPSCKTRLKHAFPTQQEAKTAWENGQLDQQPKETR
;
A
#
# COMPACT_ATOMS: atom_id res chain seq x y z
N MET A 1 26.30 -20.78 44.87
CA MET A 1 25.86 -19.38 45.10
C MET A 1 26.47 -18.93 46.40
N GLY A 2 27.37 -17.94 46.36
CA GLY A 2 27.96 -17.39 47.59
C GLY A 2 26.92 -16.65 48.42
N TYR A 3 27.05 -16.62 49.75
CA TYR A 3 26.13 -15.88 50.62
C TYR A 3 26.02 -14.40 50.24
N SER A 4 27.06 -13.82 49.63
CA SER A 4 27.07 -12.47 49.05
C SER A 4 26.10 -12.31 47.88
N GLU A 5 26.05 -13.26 46.94
CA GLU A 5 25.12 -13.26 45.79
C GLU A 5 23.66 -13.35 46.25
N LEU A 6 23.39 -14.15 47.30
CA LEU A 6 22.07 -14.24 47.92
C LEU A 6 21.62 -12.89 48.52
N ALA A 7 22.52 -12.18 49.22
CA ALA A 7 22.23 -10.87 49.78
C ALA A 7 21.94 -9.82 48.69
N TRP A 8 22.72 -9.83 47.60
CA TRP A 8 22.49 -8.97 46.43
C TRP A 8 21.12 -9.23 45.79
N LEU A 9 20.75 -10.49 45.55
CA LEU A 9 19.46 -10.87 44.97
C LEU A 9 18.27 -10.48 45.86
N LEU A 10 18.37 -10.65 47.18
CA LEU A 10 17.31 -10.27 48.11
C LEU A 10 17.11 -8.75 48.16
N LEU A 11 18.19 -7.98 48.11
CA LEU A 11 18.13 -6.52 48.01
C LEU A 11 17.55 -6.07 46.66
N GLU A 12 17.82 -6.79 45.55
CA GLU A 12 17.26 -6.49 44.23
C GLU A 12 15.75 -6.72 44.20
N GLN A 13 15.27 -7.71 44.95
CA GLN A 13 13.84 -7.95 45.21
C GLN A 13 13.22 -6.94 46.20
N ARG A 14 13.95 -5.88 46.59
CA ARG A 14 13.52 -4.84 47.54
C ARG A 14 13.12 -5.37 48.92
N ARG A 15 13.76 -6.44 49.39
CA ARG A 15 13.57 -6.93 50.76
C ARG A 15 14.19 -5.96 51.77
N PRO A 16 13.58 -5.77 52.95
CA PRO A 16 14.12 -4.90 53.99
C PRO A 16 15.45 -5.46 54.51
N VAL A 17 16.38 -4.56 54.86
CA VAL A 17 17.73 -4.90 55.33
C VAL A 17 17.71 -5.92 56.48
N ASP A 18 16.77 -5.80 57.41
CA ASP A 18 16.64 -6.71 58.56
C ASP A 18 16.30 -8.16 58.14
N GLU A 19 15.50 -8.34 57.08
CA GLU A 19 15.19 -9.66 56.53
C GLU A 19 16.40 -10.26 55.79
N VAL A 20 17.15 -9.42 55.07
CA VAL A 20 18.37 -9.82 54.36
C VAL A 20 19.45 -10.26 55.36
N CYS A 21 19.64 -9.51 56.44
CA CYS A 21 20.58 -9.85 57.51
C CYS A 21 20.22 -11.20 58.16
N LYS A 22 18.95 -11.43 58.48
CA LYS A 22 18.47 -12.69 59.07
C LYS A 22 18.70 -13.90 58.17
N ARG A 23 18.50 -13.74 56.86
CA ARG A 23 18.64 -14.85 55.89
C ARG A 23 20.09 -15.14 55.48
N THR A 24 20.96 -14.14 55.50
CA THR A 24 22.33 -14.25 55.01
C THR A 24 23.36 -14.36 56.13
N GLY A 25 23.00 -13.99 57.37
CA GLY A 25 23.91 -13.92 58.52
C GLY A 25 24.88 -12.74 58.47
N PHE A 26 24.76 -11.83 57.49
CA PHE A 26 25.67 -10.70 57.38
C PHE A 26 25.40 -9.60 58.41
N PRO A 27 26.45 -8.87 58.86
CA PRO A 27 26.28 -7.69 59.70
C PRO A 27 25.45 -6.61 59.00
N ARG A 28 24.57 -5.95 59.74
CA ARG A 28 23.68 -4.89 59.23
C ARG A 28 24.42 -3.80 58.47
N VAL A 29 25.56 -3.34 59.00
CA VAL A 29 26.41 -2.31 58.38
C VAL A 29 26.88 -2.71 56.98
N LEU A 30 27.17 -4.00 56.76
CA LEU A 30 27.59 -4.50 55.45
C LEU A 30 26.42 -4.49 54.46
N VAL A 31 25.25 -4.99 54.88
CA VAL A 31 24.04 -5.04 54.04
C VAL A 31 23.54 -3.64 53.68
N GLU A 32 23.61 -2.68 54.61
CA GLU A 32 23.29 -1.27 54.34
C GLU A 32 24.22 -0.65 53.31
N ARG A 33 25.54 -0.90 53.38
CA ARG A 33 26.49 -0.46 52.34
C ARG A 33 26.19 -1.08 50.98
N MET A 34 25.89 -2.38 50.95
CA MET A 34 25.51 -3.08 49.72
C MET A 34 24.24 -2.49 49.11
N ALA A 35 23.25 -2.14 49.93
CA ALA A 35 22.03 -1.47 49.48
C ALA A 35 22.31 -0.08 48.89
N VAL A 36 23.19 0.71 49.52
CA VAL A 36 23.61 2.02 48.99
C VAL A 36 24.35 1.85 47.66
N ASP A 37 25.25 0.88 47.54
CA ASP A 37 26.00 0.63 46.30
C ASP A 37 25.10 0.10 45.18
N MET A 38 24.10 -0.71 45.51
CA MET A 38 23.03 -1.15 44.60
C MET A 38 22.25 0.04 44.03
N GLU A 39 21.78 0.94 44.89
CA GLU A 39 21.03 2.12 44.48
C GLU A 39 21.87 3.00 43.57
N LYS A 40 23.15 3.20 43.89
CA LYS A 40 24.10 3.92 43.02
C LYS A 40 24.26 3.22 41.67
N GLN A 41 24.46 1.91 41.63
CA GLN A 41 24.58 1.16 40.37
C GLN A 41 23.30 1.22 39.53
N GLN A 42 22.12 1.15 40.16
CA GLN A 42 20.85 1.30 39.46
C GLN A 42 20.67 2.71 38.91
N ALA A 43 21.03 3.73 39.68
CA ALA A 43 21.00 5.12 39.22
C ALA A 43 21.95 5.34 38.03
N ILE A 44 23.17 4.77 38.07
CA ILE A 44 24.12 4.80 36.95
C ILE A 44 23.52 4.13 35.71
N LYS A 45 22.99 2.90 35.83
CA LYS A 45 22.35 2.20 34.71
C LYS A 45 21.16 2.97 34.12
N GLN A 46 20.37 3.63 34.97
CA GLN A 46 19.26 4.48 34.51
C GLN A 46 19.77 5.72 33.78
N ALA A 47 20.80 6.37 34.30
CA ALA A 47 21.46 7.50 33.66
C ALA A 47 22.07 7.10 32.29
N GLU A 48 22.77 5.97 32.21
CA GLU A 48 23.30 5.43 30.95
C GLU A 48 22.21 5.17 29.91
N ARG A 49 21.07 4.57 30.33
CA ARG A 49 19.92 4.38 29.43
C ARG A 49 19.33 5.71 28.95
N ALA A 50 19.28 6.71 29.82
CA ALA A 50 18.81 8.04 29.46
C ALA A 50 19.75 8.72 28.45
N VAL A 51 21.07 8.63 28.68
CA VAL A 51 22.10 9.13 27.75
C VAL A 51 21.98 8.45 26.39
N ARG A 52 21.93 7.10 26.33
CA ARG A 52 21.74 6.36 25.07
C ARG A 52 20.46 6.75 24.34
N LYS A 53 19.38 7.01 25.08
CA LYS A 53 18.11 7.47 24.49
C LYS A 53 18.25 8.88 23.91
N ALA A 54 18.95 9.78 24.61
CA ALA A 54 19.21 11.14 24.13
C ALA A 54 20.13 11.13 22.89
N GLU A 55 21.21 10.35 22.92
CA GLU A 55 22.10 10.15 21.76
C GLU A 55 21.32 9.67 20.53
N ARG A 56 20.48 8.65 20.70
CA ARG A 56 19.63 8.15 19.60
C ARG A 56 18.65 9.22 19.09
N GLN A 57 18.12 10.08 19.96
CA GLN A 57 17.25 11.18 19.53
C GLN A 57 18.02 12.23 18.73
N VAL A 58 19.25 12.56 19.13
CA VAL A 58 20.13 13.47 18.40
C VAL A 58 20.49 12.88 17.03
N GLU A 59 20.86 11.60 16.97
CA GLU A 59 21.14 10.89 15.72
C GLU A 59 19.93 10.89 14.77
N LEU A 60 18.74 10.56 15.28
CA LEU A 60 17.50 10.61 14.49
C LEU A 60 17.16 12.03 14.03
N ALA A 61 17.45 13.06 14.84
CA ALA A 61 17.26 14.44 14.45
C ALA A 61 18.22 14.85 13.32
N ALA A 62 19.49 14.47 13.42
CA ALA A 62 20.48 14.70 12.36
C ALA A 62 20.07 14.01 11.05
N ILE A 63 19.64 12.75 11.12
CA ILE A 63 19.13 12.00 9.95
C ILE A 63 17.89 12.70 9.35
N ARG A 64 16.99 13.23 10.17
CA ARG A 64 15.80 13.95 9.68
C ARG A 64 16.15 15.30 9.07
N MET A 65 17.20 15.97 9.53
CA MET A 65 17.71 17.18 8.88
C MET A 65 18.32 16.85 7.51
N GLU A 66 19.06 15.76 7.42
CA GLU A 66 19.76 15.38 6.19
C GLU A 66 18.83 14.79 5.12
N ARG A 67 17.93 13.88 5.51
CA ARG A 67 17.08 13.08 4.60
C ARG A 67 15.61 13.02 5.03
N GLY A 68 15.11 14.08 5.67
CA GLY A 68 13.73 14.19 6.13
C GLY A 68 12.68 13.98 5.02
N CYS A 69 11.52 13.43 5.39
CA CYS A 69 10.41 13.27 4.46
C CYS A 69 9.66 14.59 4.27
N PRO A 70 9.59 15.13 3.04
CA PRO A 70 8.94 16.41 2.77
C PRO A 70 7.42 16.39 2.93
N MET A 71 6.82 15.18 3.00
CA MET A 71 5.37 15.02 3.06
C MET A 71 4.84 14.92 4.49
N CYS A 72 5.50 14.16 5.37
CA CYS A 72 4.99 13.91 6.73
C CYS A 72 5.81 14.57 7.84
N ASN A 73 6.99 15.11 7.56
CA ASN A 73 7.92 15.74 8.52
C ASN A 73 8.36 14.89 9.73
N THR A 74 7.80 13.68 9.90
CA THR A 74 8.11 12.75 11.00
C THR A 74 9.04 11.62 10.58
N GLY A 75 8.99 11.23 9.31
CA GLY A 75 9.81 10.17 8.72
C GLY A 75 11.02 10.72 7.99
N TYR A 76 11.86 9.83 7.48
CA TYR A 76 13.03 10.14 6.67
C TYR A 76 13.21 9.07 5.58
N ALA A 77 14.07 9.34 4.60
CA ALA A 77 14.34 8.45 3.48
C ALA A 77 15.05 7.17 3.97
N ASN A 78 14.46 6.02 3.68
CA ASN A 78 15.08 4.71 3.82
C ASN A 78 15.34 4.15 2.44
N VAL A 79 16.60 3.97 2.08
CA VAL A 79 17.01 3.49 0.76
C VAL A 79 17.16 1.98 0.76
N VAL A 80 16.58 1.34 -0.23
CA VAL A 80 16.64 -0.10 -0.44
C VAL A 80 17.20 -0.35 -1.84
N ALA A 81 18.20 -1.21 -1.91
CA ALA A 81 18.69 -1.75 -3.18
C ALA A 81 17.77 -2.87 -3.65
N THR A 82 17.26 -2.76 -4.86
CA THR A 82 16.54 -3.81 -5.57
C THR A 82 17.33 -4.17 -6.82
N CYS A 83 17.65 -5.45 -6.98
CA CYS A 83 18.10 -5.98 -8.26
C CYS A 83 16.87 -6.42 -9.07
N PHE A 84 16.89 -6.19 -10.38
CA PHE A 84 16.12 -7.06 -11.26
C PHE A 84 16.75 -8.45 -11.20
N PRO A 85 16.01 -9.51 -10.84
CA PRO A 85 16.49 -10.83 -11.19
C PRO A 85 16.64 -10.87 -12.72
N PRO A 86 17.76 -11.38 -13.26
CA PRO A 86 17.83 -11.65 -14.69
C PRO A 86 16.82 -12.76 -14.94
N TYR A 87 15.66 -12.38 -15.46
CA TYR A 87 14.63 -13.27 -15.98
C TYR A 87 13.97 -14.23 -14.96
N SER A 88 12.65 -14.33 -15.01
CA SER A 88 11.85 -15.33 -14.27
C SER A 88 12.06 -16.77 -14.75
N ASN A 89 13.08 -17.02 -15.58
CA ASN A 89 13.46 -18.34 -16.06
C ASN A 89 14.84 -18.67 -15.51
N VAL A 90 14.89 -19.58 -14.54
CA VAL A 90 16.08 -20.08 -13.80
C VAL A 90 17.20 -20.63 -14.73
N ARG A 91 17.02 -20.62 -16.06
CA ARG A 91 17.94 -21.19 -17.05
C ARG A 91 18.70 -20.17 -17.90
N GLU A 92 18.43 -18.87 -17.77
CA GLU A 92 19.09 -17.83 -18.56
C GLU A 92 19.83 -16.83 -17.66
N PHE A 93 20.85 -17.32 -16.95
CA PHE A 93 21.90 -16.44 -16.46
C PHE A 93 22.67 -15.92 -17.67
N THR A 94 22.40 -14.68 -18.07
CA THR A 94 23.22 -13.98 -19.06
C THR A 94 24.26 -13.14 -18.32
N ASP A 95 25.49 -13.05 -18.85
CA ASP A 95 26.60 -12.20 -18.36
C ASP A 95 26.31 -10.68 -18.45
N ARG A 96 25.02 -10.29 -18.49
CA ARG A 96 24.63 -8.89 -18.50
C ARG A 96 24.78 -8.31 -17.10
N PRO A 97 25.28 -7.07 -16.96
CA PRO A 97 25.37 -6.42 -15.67
C PRO A 97 23.99 -6.43 -15.00
N VAL A 98 23.92 -6.94 -13.78
CA VAL A 98 22.71 -6.84 -12.95
C VAL A 98 22.55 -5.36 -12.66
N ASP A 99 21.56 -4.72 -13.30
CA ASP A 99 21.25 -3.33 -13.01
C ASP A 99 20.67 -3.27 -11.58
N PHE A 100 21.53 -2.89 -10.62
CA PHE A 100 21.10 -2.59 -9.25
C PHE A 100 20.50 -1.19 -9.24
N PHE A 101 19.30 -1.09 -8.66
CA PHE A 101 18.62 0.18 -8.53
C PHE A 101 18.25 0.44 -7.08
N MET A 102 18.33 1.70 -6.70
CA MET A 102 17.99 2.18 -5.39
C MET A 102 16.58 2.79 -5.41
N HIS A 103 15.80 2.51 -4.37
CA HIS A 103 14.55 3.22 -4.11
C HIS A 103 14.54 3.76 -2.68
N ALA A 104 14.16 5.01 -2.53
CA ALA A 104 13.92 5.62 -1.23
C ALA A 104 12.43 5.53 -0.87
N THR A 105 12.13 5.03 0.33
CA THR A 105 10.78 4.98 0.91
C THR A 105 10.77 5.69 2.25
N CYS A 106 9.64 6.26 2.64
CA CYS A 106 9.54 6.86 3.97
C CYS A 106 9.57 5.78 5.05
N LEU A 107 10.45 5.91 6.06
CA LEU A 107 10.46 4.99 7.19
C LEU A 107 9.13 4.99 7.99
N ASN A 108 8.40 6.11 7.96
CA ASN A 108 7.03 6.12 8.48
C ASN A 108 6.13 5.34 7.53
N ARG A 109 5.82 4.07 7.86
CA ARG A 109 5.00 3.17 7.04
C ARG A 109 3.60 3.69 6.69
N LYS A 110 3.09 4.69 7.42
CA LYS A 110 1.80 5.34 7.12
C LYS A 110 1.92 6.44 6.06
N CYS A 111 3.13 6.91 5.76
CA CYS A 111 3.38 7.95 4.78
C CYS A 111 3.61 7.31 3.40
N PRO A 112 2.87 7.73 2.35
CA PRO A 112 3.00 7.16 1.01
C PRO A 112 4.23 7.67 0.24
N MET A 113 5.03 8.56 0.82
CA MET A 113 6.17 9.17 0.16
C MET A 113 7.25 8.16 -0.19
N GLN A 114 7.63 8.11 -1.47
CA GLN A 114 8.68 7.24 -2.01
C GLN A 114 9.16 7.74 -3.37
N THR A 115 10.36 7.36 -3.79
CA THR A 115 10.82 7.49 -5.18
C THR A 115 10.16 6.42 -6.04
N LEU A 116 9.52 6.82 -7.14
CA LEU A 116 8.74 5.89 -7.96
C LEU A 116 9.51 5.42 -9.19
N GLN A 117 10.62 6.09 -9.51
CA GLN A 117 11.61 5.58 -10.44
C GLN A 117 12.79 4.96 -9.70
N PRO A 118 13.43 3.93 -10.29
CA PRO A 118 14.69 3.39 -9.82
C PRO A 118 15.80 4.43 -9.96
N MET A 119 16.62 4.53 -8.93
CA MET A 119 17.71 5.50 -8.83
C MET A 119 19.06 4.79 -8.96
N PRO A 120 20.07 5.43 -9.56
CA PRO A 120 21.36 4.78 -9.82
C PRO A 120 22.17 4.51 -8.54
N ASP A 121 21.98 5.34 -7.53
CA ASP A 121 22.73 5.29 -6.28
C ASP A 121 21.90 5.85 -5.12
N GLU A 122 22.39 5.62 -3.90
CA GLU A 122 21.71 6.04 -2.67
C GLU A 122 21.58 7.56 -2.57
N HIS A 123 22.63 8.30 -2.94
CA HIS A 123 22.63 9.76 -2.85
C HIS A 123 21.56 10.36 -3.78
N THR A 124 21.49 9.90 -5.02
CA THR A 124 20.46 10.32 -5.98
C THR A 124 19.05 9.95 -5.47
N ALA A 125 18.86 8.77 -4.88
CA ALA A 125 17.57 8.38 -4.31
C ALA A 125 17.12 9.29 -3.16
N ILE A 126 18.05 9.65 -2.27
CA ILE A 126 17.80 10.55 -1.14
C ILE A 126 17.46 11.95 -1.63
N GLU A 127 18.22 12.50 -2.58
CA GLU A 127 17.98 13.84 -3.12
C GLU A 127 16.62 13.94 -3.83
N TYR A 128 16.25 12.94 -4.64
CA TYR A 128 14.94 12.92 -5.29
C TYR A 128 13.80 12.78 -4.27
N PHE A 129 13.99 11.97 -3.24
CA PHE A 129 13.03 11.83 -2.14
C PHE A 129 12.85 13.14 -1.37
N LYS A 130 13.93 13.79 -0.95
CA LYS A 130 13.90 15.06 -0.18
C LYS A 130 13.18 16.17 -0.94
N ASN A 131 13.42 16.24 -2.25
CA ASN A 131 12.83 17.27 -3.09
C ASN A 131 11.36 17.00 -3.46
N GLY A 132 10.77 15.89 -2.99
CA GLY A 132 9.41 15.52 -3.40
C GLY A 132 9.34 15.09 -4.87
N TRP A 133 10.49 14.86 -5.50
CA TRP A 133 10.60 14.53 -6.92
C TRP A 133 10.48 13.04 -7.12
N SER A 134 9.40 12.46 -6.61
CA SER A 134 9.09 11.05 -6.83
C SER A 134 8.94 10.69 -8.32
N TRP A 135 8.80 11.70 -9.18
CA TRP A 135 8.35 11.60 -10.57
C TRP A 135 9.19 12.31 -11.62
N LYS A 136 10.16 13.14 -11.22
CA LYS A 136 11.06 13.74 -12.21
C LYS A 136 12.05 12.65 -12.64
N PRO A 137 12.20 12.39 -13.95
CA PRO A 137 13.26 11.51 -14.41
C PRO A 137 14.62 12.07 -14.05
N ALA A 138 15.52 11.24 -13.52
CA ALA A 138 16.90 11.65 -13.32
C ALA A 138 17.53 12.05 -14.66
N THR A 139 18.01 13.29 -14.78
CA THR A 139 18.65 13.78 -16.00
C THR A 139 20.00 13.09 -16.19
N GLY A 140 20.18 12.39 -17.31
CA GLY A 140 21.48 11.87 -17.73
C GLY A 140 21.89 10.49 -17.21
N TYR A 141 21.09 9.85 -16.35
CA TYR A 141 21.31 8.45 -15.96
C TYR A 141 20.26 7.54 -16.58
N ALA A 142 20.74 6.35 -17.00
CA ALA A 142 20.08 5.35 -17.84
C ALA A 142 18.59 5.59 -18.02
N ARG A 143 18.17 5.91 -19.27
CA ARG A 143 16.86 5.44 -19.71
C ARG A 143 16.83 3.99 -19.28
N LEU A 144 16.02 3.67 -18.28
CA LEU A 144 15.67 2.30 -17.96
C LEU A 144 15.63 1.55 -19.28
N THR A 145 16.32 0.41 -19.36
CA THR A 145 16.15 -0.46 -20.52
C THR A 145 14.64 -0.60 -20.77
N PRO A 146 14.17 -0.73 -22.01
CA PRO A 146 12.73 -0.82 -22.27
C PRO A 146 11.99 -1.80 -21.33
N LEU A 147 12.69 -2.87 -20.91
CA LEU A 147 12.28 -3.85 -19.89
C LEU A 147 12.15 -3.26 -18.46
N GLY A 148 13.14 -2.47 -18.01
CA GLY A 148 13.07 -1.76 -16.73
C GLY A 148 11.91 -0.76 -16.67
N GLN A 149 11.63 -0.06 -17.78
CA GLN A 149 10.48 0.85 -17.88
C GLN A 149 9.16 0.09 -17.76
N GLU A 150 9.05 -1.06 -18.42
CA GLU A 150 7.84 -1.89 -18.39
C GLU A 150 7.55 -2.45 -17.01
N TYR A 151 8.57 -2.83 -16.24
CA TYR A 151 8.39 -3.34 -14.88
C TYR A 151 7.98 -2.24 -13.90
N VAL A 152 8.65 -1.08 -13.92
CA VAL A 152 8.24 0.07 -13.10
C VAL A 152 6.81 0.46 -13.44
N PHE A 153 6.47 0.47 -14.74
CA PHE A 153 5.12 0.71 -15.20
C PHE A 153 4.11 -0.33 -14.65
N LYS A 154 4.42 -1.63 -14.71
CA LYS A 154 3.58 -2.71 -14.16
C LYS A 154 3.42 -2.61 -12.64
N ASP A 155 4.48 -2.26 -11.91
CA ASP A 155 4.43 -2.08 -10.46
C ASP A 155 3.57 -0.86 -10.07
N LEU A 156 3.69 0.25 -10.79
CA LEU A 156 2.84 1.43 -10.61
C LEU A 156 1.37 1.13 -10.93
N MET A 157 1.09 0.38 -12.00
CA MET A 157 -0.27 -0.09 -12.28
C MET A 157 -0.84 -0.96 -11.14
N LYS A 158 -0.04 -1.89 -10.58
CA LYS A 158 -0.45 -2.71 -9.42
C LYS A 158 -0.73 -1.88 -8.17
N ARG A 159 0.00 -0.78 -7.99
CA ARG A 159 -0.21 0.19 -6.91
C ARG A 159 -1.42 1.10 -7.12
N GLY A 160 -2.12 0.99 -8.26
CA GLY A 160 -3.39 1.67 -8.52
C GLY A 160 -3.27 3.01 -9.24
N TYR A 161 -2.09 3.36 -9.78
CA TYR A 161 -1.93 4.58 -10.57
C TYR A 161 -2.78 4.55 -11.84
N THR A 162 -3.36 5.70 -12.20
CA THR A 162 -4.19 5.88 -13.40
C THR A 162 -3.35 6.13 -14.65
N ALA A 163 -3.93 5.93 -15.83
CA ALA A 163 -3.27 6.20 -17.10
C ALA A 163 -2.88 7.69 -17.25
N GLY A 164 -3.73 8.59 -16.75
CA GLY A 164 -3.46 10.04 -16.76
C GLY A 164 -2.28 10.40 -15.88
N GLU A 165 -2.20 9.82 -14.67
CA GLU A 165 -1.02 9.98 -13.81
C GLU A 165 0.21 9.43 -14.52
N LEU A 166 0.22 8.20 -15.02
CA LEU A 166 1.38 7.61 -15.71
C LEU A 166 1.87 8.40 -16.93
N LYS A 167 0.99 9.07 -17.68
CA LYS A 167 1.41 9.99 -18.75
C LYS A 167 2.10 11.25 -18.21
N GLN A 168 1.59 11.83 -17.11
CA GLN A 168 2.24 12.97 -16.43
C GLN A 168 3.61 12.59 -15.85
N LEU A 169 3.86 11.30 -15.63
CA LEU A 169 5.13 10.74 -15.16
C LEU A 169 6.17 10.56 -16.26
N GLY A 170 5.85 10.97 -17.50
CA GLY A 170 6.77 10.91 -18.63
C GLY A 170 6.83 9.56 -19.32
N PHE A 171 5.95 8.60 -18.98
CA PHE A 171 5.79 7.39 -19.78
C PHE A 171 5.20 7.74 -21.15
N LYS A 172 5.66 7.06 -22.21
CA LYS A 172 5.16 7.29 -23.58
C LYS A 172 3.65 7.03 -23.64
N PRO A 173 2.82 8.01 -24.04
CA PRO A 173 1.36 7.88 -24.04
C PRO A 173 0.85 6.61 -24.72
N ASP A 174 1.37 6.28 -25.91
CA ASP A 174 0.94 5.11 -26.69
C ASP A 174 1.19 3.78 -25.97
N MET A 175 2.28 3.70 -25.20
CA MET A 175 2.59 2.51 -24.40
C MET A 175 1.66 2.41 -23.20
N VAL A 176 1.42 3.52 -22.50
CA VAL A 176 0.47 3.56 -21.36
C VAL A 176 -0.92 3.12 -21.81
N ASP A 177 -1.40 3.68 -22.92
CA ASP A 177 -2.74 3.40 -23.43
C ASP A 177 -2.89 1.94 -23.86
N ARG A 178 -1.90 1.40 -24.58
CA ARG A 178 -1.88 0.00 -24.98
C ARG A 178 -1.93 -0.95 -23.78
N GLN A 179 -1.19 -0.64 -22.72
CA GLN A 179 -1.05 -1.54 -21.58
C GLN A 179 -2.24 -1.46 -20.61
N PHE A 180 -2.87 -0.30 -20.46
CA PHE A 180 -4.16 -0.18 -19.77
C PHE A 180 -5.26 -0.87 -20.55
N MET A 181 -5.25 -0.73 -21.88
CA MET A 181 -6.18 -1.47 -22.75
C MET A 181 -5.99 -2.99 -22.59
N ILE A 182 -4.76 -3.50 -22.60
CA ILE A 182 -4.49 -4.93 -22.36
C ILE A 182 -4.94 -5.35 -20.97
N ARG A 183 -4.68 -4.55 -19.92
CA ARG A 183 -5.15 -4.86 -18.56
C ARG A 183 -6.68 -4.90 -18.47
N ASP A 184 -7.34 -3.95 -19.12
CA ASP A 184 -8.80 -3.88 -19.13
C ASP A 184 -9.39 -5.05 -19.95
N LEU A 185 -8.73 -5.45 -21.05
CA LEU A 185 -9.06 -6.67 -21.82
C LEU A 185 -8.79 -7.95 -21.02
N ASP A 186 -7.66 -8.08 -20.34
CA ASP A 186 -7.33 -9.24 -19.50
C ASP A 186 -8.28 -9.36 -18.32
N ARG A 187 -8.73 -8.23 -17.75
CA ARG A 187 -9.76 -8.21 -16.72
C ARG A 187 -11.11 -8.67 -17.26
N MET A 188 -11.46 -8.25 -18.49
CA MET A 188 -12.63 -8.76 -19.19
C MET A 188 -12.51 -10.27 -19.41
N VAL A 189 -11.37 -10.77 -19.92
CA VAL A 189 -11.15 -12.18 -20.25
C VAL A 189 -11.09 -13.08 -18.99
N TYR A 190 -10.43 -12.64 -17.92
CA TYR A 190 -10.20 -13.44 -16.70
C TYR A 190 -11.40 -13.48 -15.76
N GLU A 191 -12.21 -12.41 -15.70
CA GLU A 191 -13.47 -12.43 -14.92
C GLU A 191 -14.58 -13.21 -15.64
N GLY A 192 -14.31 -13.78 -16.82
CA GLY A 192 -15.28 -14.48 -17.66
C GLY A 192 -16.41 -13.53 -18.02
N VAL A 193 -16.22 -12.69 -19.05
CA VAL A 193 -17.18 -11.65 -19.45
C VAL A 193 -18.61 -12.21 -19.45
N ASP A 194 -19.33 -11.89 -18.39
CA ASP A 194 -20.78 -11.91 -18.38
C ASP A 194 -21.19 -10.73 -19.28
N THR A 195 -21.24 -11.00 -20.59
CA THR A 195 -21.59 -10.02 -21.63
C THR A 195 -23.05 -9.57 -21.53
N GLU A 196 -23.81 -10.15 -20.60
CA GLU A 196 -25.18 -9.79 -20.35
C GLU A 196 -25.30 -8.34 -19.88
N LEU A 197 -26.17 -7.58 -20.57
CA LEU A 197 -26.57 -6.22 -20.20
C LEU A 197 -25.45 -5.17 -20.26
N MET A 198 -24.46 -5.34 -21.14
CA MET A 198 -23.48 -4.28 -21.39
C MET A 198 -24.14 -2.96 -21.80
N CYS A 199 -23.80 -1.87 -21.11
CA CYS A 199 -24.43 -0.57 -21.37
C CYS A 199 -24.00 -0.03 -22.74
N PRO A 200 -24.95 0.30 -23.65
CA PRO A 200 -24.62 0.82 -24.98
C PRO A 200 -23.97 2.20 -24.96
N ASN A 201 -24.06 2.94 -23.84
CA ASN A 201 -23.48 4.28 -23.72
C ASN A 201 -22.07 4.28 -23.10
N CYS A 202 -21.83 3.49 -22.04
CA CYS A 202 -20.56 3.57 -21.29
C CYS A 202 -19.81 2.24 -21.11
N GLY A 203 -20.28 1.15 -21.73
CA GLY A 203 -19.60 -0.15 -21.71
C GLY A 203 -19.47 -0.79 -20.32
N ARG A 204 -20.24 -0.34 -19.32
CA ARG A 204 -20.31 -0.97 -18.00
C ARG A 204 -21.56 -1.83 -17.86
N LYS A 205 -21.54 -2.79 -16.94
CA LYS A 205 -22.66 -3.70 -16.68
C LYS A 205 -23.94 -2.93 -16.29
N GLY A 206 -25.04 -3.26 -16.96
CA GLY A 206 -26.39 -2.83 -16.63
C GLY A 206 -27.06 -3.76 -15.62
N GLU A 207 -28.15 -3.29 -15.02
CA GLU A 207 -28.92 -4.05 -14.02
C GLU A 207 -30.40 -4.09 -14.40
N TYR A 208 -31.02 -5.25 -14.18
CA TYR A 208 -32.48 -5.38 -14.25
C TYR A 208 -33.17 -4.65 -13.09
N ARG A 209 -34.25 -3.96 -13.41
CA ARG A 209 -35.12 -3.25 -12.47
C ARG A 209 -36.56 -3.66 -12.68
N LYS A 210 -37.23 -4.02 -11.59
CA LYS A 210 -38.68 -4.26 -11.60
C LYS A 210 -39.43 -2.94 -11.81
N ALA A 211 -40.41 -2.98 -12.69
CA ALA A 211 -41.35 -1.91 -13.00
C ALA A 211 -42.79 -2.38 -12.76
N VAL A 212 -43.69 -1.42 -12.60
CA VAL A 212 -45.12 -1.68 -12.46
C VAL A 212 -45.65 -2.25 -13.78
N ASN A 213 -46.39 -3.34 -13.70
CA ASN A 213 -47.11 -3.89 -14.83
C ASN A 213 -48.28 -2.96 -15.19
N PRO A 214 -48.35 -2.43 -16.43
CA PRO A 214 -49.43 -1.54 -16.84
C PRO A 214 -50.81 -2.17 -16.85
N ALA A 215 -50.93 -3.49 -17.06
CA ALA A 215 -52.21 -4.19 -17.13
C ALA A 215 -52.78 -4.49 -15.74
N THR A 216 -51.93 -4.91 -14.80
CA THR A 216 -52.37 -5.33 -13.45
C THR A 216 -52.10 -4.29 -12.37
N HIS A 217 -51.38 -3.22 -12.68
CA HIS A 217 -50.87 -2.21 -11.73
C HIS A 217 -50.07 -2.77 -10.55
N ARG A 218 -49.51 -3.99 -10.69
CA ARG A 218 -48.74 -4.67 -9.64
C ARG A 218 -47.24 -4.66 -9.93
N LYS A 219 -46.43 -4.78 -8.87
CA LYS A 219 -44.96 -4.86 -8.91
C LYS A 219 -44.43 -6.07 -8.12
N THR A 220 -45.20 -7.15 -8.11
CA THR A 220 -44.86 -8.41 -7.46
C THR A 220 -43.89 -9.22 -8.34
N SER A 221 -43.09 -10.11 -7.75
CA SER A 221 -42.04 -10.86 -8.47
C SER A 221 -42.52 -11.66 -9.68
N TRP A 222 -43.79 -12.07 -9.68
CA TRP A 222 -44.40 -12.92 -10.70
C TRP A 222 -45.19 -12.15 -11.76
N ASP A 223 -45.42 -10.86 -11.51
CA ASP A 223 -46.41 -10.05 -12.22
C ASP A 223 -45.84 -8.67 -12.59
N CYS A 224 -44.54 -8.43 -12.36
CA CYS A 224 -43.85 -7.18 -12.66
C CYS A 224 -43.26 -7.19 -14.06
N TRP A 225 -43.18 -5.99 -14.65
CA TRP A 225 -42.43 -5.78 -15.88
C TRP A 225 -40.96 -5.43 -15.57
N TRP A 226 -40.10 -5.51 -16.56
CA TRP A 226 -38.65 -5.38 -16.44
C TRP A 226 -38.13 -4.16 -17.21
N ARG A 227 -37.13 -3.49 -16.64
CA ARG A 227 -36.33 -2.45 -17.28
C ARG A 227 -34.86 -2.77 -17.08
N VAL A 228 -34.02 -2.30 -17.97
CA VAL A 228 -32.56 -2.31 -17.77
C VAL A 228 -32.09 -0.87 -17.60
N GLY A 229 -31.17 -0.66 -16.67
CA GLY A 229 -30.49 0.61 -16.52
C GLY A 229 -29.04 0.45 -16.09
N CYS A 230 -28.19 1.38 -16.50
CA CYS A 230 -26.79 1.43 -16.09
C CYS A 230 -26.67 2.27 -14.81
N PRO A 231 -26.18 1.70 -13.69
CA PRO A 231 -25.96 2.46 -12.46
C PRO A 231 -24.85 3.51 -12.60
N SER A 232 -23.92 3.34 -13.54
CA SER A 232 -22.78 4.24 -13.73
C SER A 232 -23.13 5.51 -14.51
N CYS A 233 -23.72 5.40 -15.70
CA CYS A 233 -24.03 6.55 -16.57
C CYS A 233 -25.50 6.97 -16.56
N LYS A 234 -26.34 6.28 -15.77
CA LYS A 234 -27.80 6.53 -15.63
C LYS A 234 -28.63 6.34 -16.92
N THR A 235 -28.02 5.86 -18.00
CA THR A 235 -28.75 5.40 -19.21
C THR A 235 -29.72 4.29 -18.82
N ARG A 236 -30.95 4.34 -19.32
CA ARG A 236 -32.02 3.37 -18.96
C ARG A 236 -33.02 3.22 -20.09
N LEU A 237 -33.67 2.05 -20.16
CA LEU A 237 -34.86 1.88 -20.99
C LEU A 237 -35.99 2.80 -20.51
N LYS A 238 -36.62 3.51 -21.44
CA LYS A 238 -37.73 4.41 -21.15
C LYS A 238 -39.01 3.65 -20.80
N HIS A 239 -39.27 2.57 -21.53
CA HIS A 239 -40.40 1.68 -21.34
C HIS A 239 -40.02 0.43 -20.55
N ALA A 240 -41.00 -0.19 -19.90
CA ALA A 240 -40.84 -1.51 -19.27
C ALA A 240 -41.30 -2.60 -20.25
N PHE A 241 -40.80 -3.82 -20.07
CA PHE A 241 -41.12 -4.98 -20.90
C PHE A 241 -41.71 -6.12 -20.06
N PRO A 242 -42.63 -6.94 -20.60
CA PRO A 242 -43.18 -8.11 -19.91
C PRO A 242 -42.12 -9.07 -19.39
N THR A 243 -41.05 -9.31 -20.16
CA THR A 243 -40.01 -10.30 -19.82
C THR A 243 -38.62 -9.66 -19.70
N GLN A 244 -37.73 -10.32 -18.94
CA GLN A 244 -36.31 -9.92 -18.86
C GLN A 244 -35.62 -10.04 -20.22
N GLN A 245 -35.98 -11.04 -21.04
CA GLN A 245 -35.39 -11.26 -22.35
C GLN A 245 -35.71 -10.12 -23.32
N GLU A 246 -36.96 -9.63 -23.34
CA GLU A 246 -37.32 -8.45 -24.14
C GLU A 246 -36.63 -7.18 -23.67
N ALA A 247 -36.49 -6.99 -22.35
CA ALA A 247 -35.74 -5.86 -21.82
C ALA A 247 -34.24 -5.95 -22.18
N LYS A 248 -33.68 -7.17 -22.17
CA LYS A 248 -32.29 -7.45 -22.56
C LYS A 248 -32.06 -7.13 -24.04
N THR A 249 -32.92 -7.62 -24.92
CA THR A 249 -32.78 -7.39 -26.37
C THR A 249 -32.92 -5.91 -26.74
N ALA A 250 -33.88 -5.19 -26.15
CA ALA A 250 -34.01 -3.74 -26.35
C ALA A 250 -32.78 -2.96 -25.85
N TRP A 251 -32.17 -3.41 -24.75
CA TRP A 251 -30.98 -2.80 -24.16
C TRP A 251 -29.71 -3.04 -24.98
N GLU A 252 -29.48 -4.30 -25.38
CA GLU A 252 -28.29 -4.70 -26.15
C GLU A 252 -28.33 -4.14 -27.58
N ASN A 253 -29.52 -3.98 -28.18
CA ASN A 253 -29.70 -3.35 -29.48
C ASN A 253 -29.67 -1.81 -29.44
N GLY A 254 -29.48 -1.19 -28.27
CA GLY A 254 -29.48 0.27 -28.12
C GLY A 254 -30.83 0.94 -28.37
N GLN A 255 -31.93 0.19 -28.37
CA GLN A 255 -33.29 0.67 -28.67
C GLN A 255 -33.97 1.21 -27.40
N LEU A 256 -33.40 2.25 -26.79
CA LEU A 256 -33.80 2.74 -25.46
C LEU A 256 -35.25 3.28 -25.38
N ASP A 257 -35.80 3.72 -26.51
CA ASP A 257 -37.15 4.26 -26.65
C ASP A 257 -38.17 3.25 -27.20
N GLN A 258 -37.77 1.99 -27.41
CA GLN A 258 -38.67 0.97 -27.94
C GLN A 258 -39.82 0.67 -26.96
N GLN A 259 -41.04 0.62 -27.51
CA GLN A 259 -42.21 0.15 -26.78
C GLN A 259 -42.35 -1.39 -26.92
N PRO A 260 -42.83 -2.08 -25.88
CA PRO A 260 -43.08 -3.52 -25.95
C PRO A 260 -44.17 -3.83 -26.98
N LYS A 261 -44.02 -4.95 -27.68
CA LYS A 261 -44.86 -5.29 -28.84
C LYS A 261 -46.27 -5.78 -28.48
N GLU A 262 -46.57 -6.07 -27.22
CA GLU A 262 -47.92 -6.47 -26.80
C GLU A 262 -48.33 -5.83 -25.46
N THR A 263 -49.51 -5.22 -25.47
CA THR A 263 -50.31 -4.88 -24.29
C THR A 263 -51.46 -5.89 -24.26
N ARG A 264 -51.33 -6.96 -23.49
CA ARG A 264 -52.47 -7.77 -23.04
C ARG A 264 -52.76 -7.46 -21.59
#